data_AF-A0A1G2IY44-F1
#
_entry.id   AF-A0A1G2IY44-F1
#
_cell.length_a   1.000
_cell.length_b   1.000
_cell.length_c   1.000
_cell.angle_alpha   90.00
_cell.angle_beta   90.00
_cell.angle_gamma   90.00
#
_symmetry.space_group_name_H-M   'P 1'
#
loop_
_entity.id
_entity.type
_entity.pdbx_description
1 polymer ?
#
loop_
_entity_poly.entity_id
_entity_poly.type
_entity_poly.pdbx_seq_one_letter_code
_entity_poly.pdbx_strand_id
1 'polypeptide(L)'
;LQQPTDVFDLKIACSGECLTRGVKQGVEIDYIVDPWACGDALVDSRDSQSYATVLIGNQCWMRENLNVGTRIAGASNQTDNATLEKYCYSNNDANCTTYGGLYQWNEAMQYTASCNGTGAPPNDACASPVQGICPTGWHIPSHYEFTTLGRAVCTSGSCATDFPYDTETDGWIGTNEGTTLKTVNSSSFSALFGGALVFGTFGQIGTDGLFWSSLEGQNSSNVWNLQLAFANARVSRAVDAKAISVSIRCIRSPVTNTAPALTSVATSPNPIQGGSTLTITPTGQADDDSDALYYYCNETGSATSADTLCTQANTSYATPYSSMTCSYAVSTGNTTRTVYCRTYDGTEYSSEVTATYTVDTTAPTVSDVSSIATDSTATITWTTNEAGSTMVEYGTTTNYGTSTTETDTSTRVTSHSVSLSNLSSCTAYHYRVRSTDSVSNETIGEDNTFTTTGCGGALPAIAYSKEDQINQIMQKLIGLIKQAIKLISEKAGK
;
A
#
# COMPACT_ATOMS: atom_id res chain seq x y z
N LEU A 1 18.71 -45.75 3.32
CA LEU A 1 17.52 -46.52 3.74
C LEU A 1 17.39 -46.45 5.26
N GLN A 2 16.83 -45.37 5.76
CA GLN A 2 16.32 -45.28 7.13
C GLN A 2 15.23 -44.20 7.08
N GLN A 3 13.97 -44.62 7.14
CA GLN A 3 12.84 -43.71 7.29
C GLN A 3 12.73 -43.27 8.76
N PRO A 4 12.40 -42.01 9.06
CA PRO A 4 11.67 -41.67 10.26
C PRO A 4 10.18 -41.69 9.95
N THR A 5 9.46 -42.49 10.73
CA THR A 5 8.01 -42.57 10.81
C THR A 5 7.49 -41.45 11.71
N ASP A 6 7.06 -40.33 11.14
CA ASP A 6 6.25 -39.35 11.85
C ASP A 6 4.92 -39.18 11.11
N VAL A 7 3.91 -39.91 11.58
CA VAL A 7 2.51 -39.64 11.27
C VAL A 7 2.05 -38.59 12.27
N PHE A 8 1.80 -37.36 11.83
CA PHE A 8 1.18 -36.34 12.65
C PHE A 8 -0.33 -36.57 12.69
N ASP A 9 -0.88 -36.87 13.86
CA ASP A 9 -2.32 -36.83 14.10
C ASP A 9 -2.77 -35.36 14.14
N LEU A 10 -3.18 -34.82 12.99
CA LEU A 10 -3.84 -33.52 12.92
C LEU A 10 -5.31 -33.71 13.31
N LYS A 11 -5.65 -33.41 14.57
CA LYS A 11 -7.06 -33.30 14.99
C LYS A 11 -7.64 -32.00 14.47
N ILE A 12 -8.28 -32.05 13.30
CA ILE A 12 -9.08 -30.94 12.78
C ILE A 12 -10.45 -30.98 13.46
N ALA A 13 -10.83 -29.90 14.13
CA ALA A 13 -12.19 -29.71 14.63
C ALA A 13 -13.09 -29.29 13.47
N CYS A 14 -14.00 -30.16 13.04
CA CYS A 14 -15.07 -29.82 12.11
C CYS A 14 -16.43 -30.01 12.79
N SER A 15 -17.37 -29.11 12.54
CA SER A 15 -18.75 -29.14 13.05
C SER A 15 -19.64 -30.11 12.23
N GLY A 16 -19.20 -31.36 12.06
CA GLY A 16 -19.94 -32.42 11.33
C GLY A 16 -19.16 -33.73 11.16
N GLU A 17 -19.77 -34.72 10.51
CA GLU A 17 -19.16 -36.05 10.27
C GLU A 17 -18.01 -35.98 9.25
N CYS A 18 -16.76 -35.91 9.72
CA CYS A 18 -15.60 -36.13 8.86
C CYS A 18 -15.37 -37.63 8.64
N LEU A 19 -15.49 -38.07 7.38
CA LEU A 19 -14.97 -39.35 6.93
C LEU A 19 -13.45 -39.36 7.07
N THR A 20 -12.91 -40.17 7.97
CA THR A 20 -11.47 -40.36 8.13
C THR A 20 -10.94 -41.22 6.98
N ARG A 21 -10.24 -40.60 6.02
CA ARG A 21 -9.42 -41.32 5.05
C ARG A 21 -7.98 -40.84 5.18
N GLY A 22 -7.09 -41.73 5.62
CA GLY A 22 -5.66 -41.44 5.76
C GLY A 22 -5.03 -41.00 4.44
N VAL A 23 -4.31 -39.88 4.46
CA VAL A 23 -3.69 -39.29 3.28
C VAL A 23 -2.23 -39.73 3.21
N LYS A 24 -1.79 -40.23 2.04
CA LYS A 24 -0.38 -40.54 1.74
C LYS A 24 0.38 -39.26 1.38
N GLN A 25 1.68 -39.22 1.68
CA GLN A 25 2.61 -38.15 1.25
C GLN A 25 2.47 -37.88 -0.26
N GLY A 26 2.25 -36.61 -0.62
CA GLY A 26 2.18 -36.14 -2.01
C GLY A 26 0.78 -35.75 -2.53
N VAL A 27 -0.20 -35.52 -1.65
CA VAL A 27 -1.48 -34.88 -2.04
C VAL A 27 -1.42 -33.41 -1.65
N GLU A 28 -1.42 -32.51 -2.63
CA GLU A 28 -1.74 -31.11 -2.41
C GLU A 28 -3.18 -31.04 -1.90
N ILE A 29 -3.34 -30.54 -0.67
CA ILE A 29 -4.64 -30.14 -0.15
C ILE A 29 -4.86 -28.75 -0.73
N ASP A 30 -5.62 -28.65 -1.81
CA ASP A 30 -6.21 -27.39 -2.23
C ASP A 30 -7.13 -26.94 -1.08
N TYR A 31 -6.63 -26.04 -0.25
CA TYR A 31 -7.50 -25.22 0.56
C TYR A 31 -8.33 -24.41 -0.44
N ILE A 32 -9.59 -24.80 -0.62
CA ILE A 32 -10.58 -23.88 -1.19
C ILE A 32 -10.76 -22.83 -0.10
N VAL A 33 -9.89 -21.81 -0.12
CA VAL A 33 -10.19 -20.50 0.44
C VAL A 33 -11.50 -20.13 -0.24
N ASP A 34 -12.57 -19.96 0.52
CA ASP A 34 -13.81 -19.42 -0.02
C ASP A 34 -13.42 -18.10 -0.72
N PRO A 35 -13.39 -18.04 -2.05
CA PRO A 35 -12.85 -16.88 -2.77
C PRO A 35 -13.82 -15.70 -2.70
N TRP A 36 -14.93 -15.87 -1.99
CA TRP A 36 -15.98 -14.90 -1.81
C TRP A 36 -15.54 -13.79 -0.87
N ALA A 37 -15.42 -12.57 -1.39
CA ALA A 37 -15.22 -11.36 -0.60
C ALA A 37 -16.52 -10.54 -0.54
N CYS A 38 -16.65 -9.68 0.47
CA CYS A 38 -17.77 -8.74 0.48
C CYS A 38 -17.71 -7.80 -0.74
N GLY A 39 -18.82 -7.68 -1.47
CA GLY A 39 -18.86 -7.04 -2.79
C GLY A 39 -19.10 -8.05 -3.92
N ASP A 40 -18.70 -9.32 -3.74
CA ASP A 40 -19.08 -10.39 -4.64
C ASP A 40 -20.54 -10.79 -4.44
N ALA A 41 -21.16 -11.31 -5.50
CA ALA A 41 -22.52 -11.82 -5.40
C ALA A 41 -22.56 -13.10 -4.55
N LEU A 42 -23.48 -13.16 -3.61
CA LEU A 42 -23.82 -14.38 -2.88
C LEU A 42 -24.83 -15.18 -3.69
N VAL A 43 -24.52 -16.44 -3.98
CA VAL A 43 -25.48 -17.38 -4.58
C VAL A 43 -26.06 -18.27 -3.48
N ASP A 44 -27.37 -18.15 -3.23
CA ASP A 44 -28.07 -18.99 -2.27
C ASP A 44 -28.25 -20.41 -2.83
N SER A 45 -27.58 -21.37 -2.22
CA SER A 45 -27.62 -22.78 -2.64
C SER A 45 -29.02 -23.42 -2.55
N ARG A 46 -29.95 -22.82 -1.80
CA ARG A 46 -31.30 -23.38 -1.57
C ARG A 46 -32.24 -23.18 -2.76
N ASP A 47 -32.05 -22.10 -3.52
CA ASP A 47 -32.92 -21.73 -4.65
C ASP A 47 -32.17 -21.14 -5.85
N SER A 48 -30.84 -21.12 -5.82
CA SER A 48 -29.96 -20.55 -6.85
C SER A 48 -30.16 -19.05 -7.11
N GLN A 49 -30.82 -18.31 -6.20
CA GLN A 49 -30.91 -16.86 -6.31
C GLN A 49 -29.56 -16.22 -5.99
N SER A 50 -29.21 -15.22 -6.79
CA SER A 50 -27.99 -14.43 -6.61
C SER A 50 -28.35 -13.09 -5.99
N TYR A 51 -27.69 -12.74 -4.89
CA TYR A 51 -27.82 -11.49 -4.15
C TYR A 51 -26.52 -10.71 -4.28
N ALA A 52 -26.58 -9.45 -4.72
CA ALA A 52 -25.42 -8.59 -4.63
C ALA A 52 -25.14 -8.25 -3.17
N THR A 53 -23.86 -8.06 -2.83
CA THR A 53 -23.45 -7.72 -1.47
C THR A 53 -22.68 -6.41 -1.45
N VAL A 54 -22.64 -5.77 -0.28
CA VAL A 54 -21.98 -4.47 -0.10
C VAL A 54 -21.40 -4.36 1.30
N LEU A 55 -20.17 -3.89 1.37
CA LEU A 55 -19.52 -3.57 2.64
C LEU A 55 -19.95 -2.17 3.08
N ILE A 56 -20.46 -2.05 4.30
CA ILE A 56 -20.85 -0.78 4.91
C ILE A 56 -20.28 -0.72 6.32
N GLY A 57 -19.27 0.12 6.54
CA GLY A 57 -18.41 -0.04 7.71
C GLY A 57 -17.79 -1.44 7.71
N ASN A 58 -17.83 -2.13 8.84
CA ASN A 58 -17.31 -3.51 8.99
C ASN A 58 -18.38 -4.60 8.77
N GLN A 59 -19.47 -4.26 8.08
CA GLN A 59 -20.62 -5.14 7.91
C GLN A 59 -20.88 -5.44 6.45
N CYS A 60 -20.95 -6.73 6.10
CA CYS A 60 -21.34 -7.12 4.75
C CYS A 60 -22.85 -7.35 4.68
N TRP A 61 -23.54 -6.56 3.86
CA TRP A 61 -25.00 -6.56 3.72
C TRP A 61 -25.43 -7.08 2.35
N MET A 62 -26.52 -7.84 2.30
CA MET A 62 -27.24 -8.04 1.04
C MET A 62 -27.81 -6.71 0.52
N ARG A 63 -27.78 -6.51 -0.81
CA ARG A 63 -28.38 -5.34 -1.49
C ARG A 63 -29.86 -5.55 -1.86
N GLU A 64 -30.27 -6.79 -2.06
CA GLU A 64 -31.65 -7.15 -2.28
C GLU A 64 -32.28 -7.78 -1.03
N ASN A 65 -33.61 -7.74 -0.97
CA ASN A 65 -34.36 -8.39 0.11
C ASN A 65 -34.39 -9.90 -0.15
N LEU A 66 -34.24 -10.69 0.91
CA LEU A 66 -34.23 -12.16 0.81
C LEU A 66 -35.54 -12.70 0.22
N ASN A 67 -35.45 -13.68 -0.67
CA ASN A 67 -36.59 -14.23 -1.42
C ASN A 67 -36.66 -15.77 -1.38
N VAL A 68 -36.34 -16.37 -0.24
CA VAL A 68 -36.30 -17.83 -0.08
C VAL A 68 -37.64 -18.39 0.38
N GLY A 69 -37.96 -19.63 0.01
CA GLY A 69 -39.15 -20.35 0.49
C GLY A 69 -40.35 -20.35 -0.48
N THR A 70 -41.41 -21.05 -0.06
CA THR A 70 -42.63 -21.29 -0.84
C THR A 70 -43.67 -20.22 -0.54
N ARG A 71 -44.31 -19.65 -1.58
CA ARG A 71 -45.34 -18.64 -1.40
C ARG A 71 -46.62 -19.25 -0.83
N ILE A 72 -47.06 -18.73 0.32
CA ILE A 72 -48.40 -18.93 0.84
C ILE A 72 -49.27 -17.67 0.70
N ALA A 73 -50.58 -17.82 0.85
CA ALA A 73 -51.50 -16.67 0.78
C ALA A 73 -51.41 -15.84 2.06
N GLY A 74 -51.44 -14.51 1.95
CA GLY A 74 -51.42 -13.58 3.09
C GLY A 74 -52.59 -13.73 4.09
N ALA A 75 -53.58 -14.56 3.80
CA ALA A 75 -54.64 -14.92 4.72
C ALA A 75 -54.27 -16.08 5.67
N SER A 76 -53.18 -16.79 5.40
CA SER A 76 -52.65 -17.91 6.19
C SER A 76 -51.44 -17.44 7.01
N ASN A 77 -51.17 -18.04 8.17
CA ASN A 77 -49.95 -17.78 8.95
C ASN A 77 -48.81 -18.71 8.50
N GLN A 78 -47.57 -18.24 8.63
CA GLN A 78 -46.37 -19.04 8.43
C GLN A 78 -46.14 -19.90 9.68
N THR A 79 -46.49 -21.18 9.58
CA THR A 79 -46.52 -22.12 10.71
C THR A 79 -45.98 -23.51 10.35
N ASP A 80 -45.62 -23.76 9.09
CA ASP A 80 -45.03 -25.03 8.68
C ASP A 80 -43.51 -24.99 8.81
N ASN A 81 -43.00 -25.34 9.98
CA ASN A 81 -41.56 -25.31 10.27
C ASN A 81 -40.73 -26.31 9.43
N ALA A 82 -41.36 -27.20 8.65
CA ALA A 82 -40.64 -28.12 7.77
C ALA A 82 -40.31 -27.50 6.41
N THR A 83 -41.00 -26.43 6.01
CA THR A 83 -40.79 -25.76 4.73
C THR A 83 -40.73 -24.27 4.93
N LEU A 84 -39.69 -23.62 4.42
CA LEU A 84 -39.63 -22.16 4.48
C LEU A 84 -40.82 -21.55 3.73
N GLU A 85 -41.59 -20.70 4.41
CA GLU A 85 -42.77 -20.04 3.87
C GLU A 85 -42.49 -18.55 3.64
N LYS A 86 -43.06 -17.97 2.59
CA LYS A 86 -43.00 -16.53 2.31
C LYS A 86 -44.33 -15.99 1.86
N TYR A 87 -44.56 -14.69 2.06
CA TYR A 87 -45.57 -13.98 1.30
C TYR A 87 -44.92 -13.19 0.17
N CYS A 88 -45.56 -13.21 -0.98
CA CYS A 88 -45.29 -12.25 -2.04
C CYS A 88 -46.35 -11.16 -1.97
N TYR A 89 -45.94 -9.89 -2.09
CA TYR A 89 -46.86 -8.77 -1.97
C TYR A 89 -48.10 -8.95 -2.88
N SER A 90 -49.30 -8.75 -2.33
CA SER A 90 -50.59 -8.96 -3.02
C SER A 90 -50.80 -10.40 -3.55
N ASN A 91 -50.15 -11.40 -2.94
CA ASN A 91 -50.18 -12.81 -3.37
C ASN A 91 -49.70 -13.04 -4.81
N ASN A 92 -48.75 -12.24 -5.30
CA ASN A 92 -48.23 -12.31 -6.67
C ASN A 92 -46.72 -12.61 -6.69
N ASP A 93 -46.31 -13.74 -7.27
CA ASP A 93 -44.89 -14.16 -7.33
C ASP A 93 -43.96 -13.17 -8.04
N ALA A 94 -44.48 -12.41 -9.01
CA ALA A 94 -43.71 -11.37 -9.68
C ALA A 94 -43.25 -10.29 -8.69
N ASN A 95 -44.04 -10.01 -7.65
CA ASN A 95 -43.64 -9.05 -6.63
C ASN A 95 -42.55 -9.60 -5.70
N CYS A 96 -42.49 -10.92 -5.46
CA CYS A 96 -41.35 -11.51 -4.75
C CYS A 96 -40.05 -11.37 -5.55
N THR A 97 -40.13 -11.55 -6.87
CA THR A 97 -38.96 -11.40 -7.76
C THR A 97 -38.42 -9.96 -7.72
N THR A 98 -39.32 -8.98 -7.68
CA THR A 98 -38.94 -7.56 -7.64
C THR A 98 -38.51 -7.11 -6.25
N TYR A 99 -39.26 -7.47 -5.21
CA TYR A 99 -39.19 -6.83 -3.89
C TYR A 99 -38.69 -7.74 -2.75
N GLY A 100 -38.46 -9.02 -3.04
CA GLY A 100 -38.19 -10.04 -2.03
C GLY A 100 -39.46 -10.58 -1.35
N GLY A 101 -39.26 -11.55 -0.47
CA GLY A 101 -40.33 -12.13 0.34
C GLY A 101 -40.61 -11.32 1.60
N LEU A 102 -41.84 -11.47 2.11
CA LEU A 102 -42.23 -10.97 3.43
C LEU A 102 -42.38 -12.15 4.39
N TYR A 103 -41.86 -12.01 5.61
CA TYR A 103 -41.79 -13.08 6.61
C TYR A 103 -42.28 -12.59 7.96
N GLN A 104 -43.11 -13.39 8.64
CA GLN A 104 -43.41 -13.27 10.06
C GLN A 104 -42.13 -13.56 10.85
N TRP A 105 -41.99 -12.94 12.01
CA TRP A 105 -40.72 -12.98 12.73
C TRP A 105 -40.30 -14.39 13.17
N ASN A 106 -41.25 -15.19 13.65
CA ASN A 106 -40.96 -16.57 14.08
C ASN A 106 -40.44 -17.42 12.91
N GLU A 107 -41.00 -17.24 11.72
CA GLU A 107 -40.55 -17.90 10.50
C GLU A 107 -39.16 -17.40 10.10
N ALA A 108 -38.95 -16.08 10.07
CA ALA A 108 -37.66 -15.48 9.75
C ALA A 108 -36.52 -15.94 10.69
N MET A 109 -36.84 -16.14 11.96
CA MET A 109 -35.91 -16.65 12.97
C MET A 109 -35.78 -18.18 12.94
N GLN A 110 -36.56 -18.90 12.12
CA GLN A 110 -36.71 -20.35 12.20
C GLN A 110 -36.95 -20.83 13.64
N TYR A 111 -37.79 -20.09 14.37
CA TYR A 111 -38.21 -20.37 15.75
C TYR A 111 -37.05 -20.43 16.76
N THR A 112 -35.88 -19.88 16.44
CA THR A 112 -34.79 -19.73 17.40
C THR A 112 -35.08 -18.61 18.40
N ALA A 113 -34.45 -18.66 19.57
CA ALA A 113 -34.54 -17.60 20.55
C ALA A 113 -34.04 -16.26 19.99
N SER A 114 -34.63 -15.17 20.51
CA SER A 114 -34.15 -13.81 20.28
C SER A 114 -32.67 -13.68 20.64
N CYS A 115 -31.94 -12.86 19.88
CA CYS A 115 -30.53 -12.58 20.10
C CYS A 115 -30.17 -11.19 19.58
N ASN A 116 -29.45 -10.42 20.39
CA ASN A 116 -28.92 -9.11 20.06
C ASN A 116 -27.44 -9.15 19.58
N GLY A 117 -26.89 -10.36 19.41
CA GLY A 117 -25.51 -10.60 19.01
C GLY A 117 -24.55 -10.82 20.19
N THR A 118 -23.45 -11.51 19.93
CA THR A 118 -22.44 -11.86 20.95
C THR A 118 -21.81 -10.60 21.55
N GLY A 119 -21.87 -10.45 22.87
CA GLY A 119 -21.22 -9.35 23.58
C GLY A 119 -21.94 -8.00 23.54
N ALA A 120 -23.16 -7.95 22.98
CA ALA A 120 -23.98 -6.74 22.97
C ALA A 120 -24.48 -6.38 24.39
N PRO A 121 -24.25 -5.13 24.87
CA PRO A 121 -24.87 -4.62 26.10
C PRO A 121 -26.42 -4.69 26.10
N PRO A 122 -27.08 -4.86 27.26
CA PRO A 122 -26.49 -5.27 28.53
C PRO A 122 -26.37 -6.81 28.55
N ASN A 123 -25.29 -7.33 27.98
CA ASN A 123 -24.81 -8.69 28.16
C ASN A 123 -25.79 -9.76 27.65
N ASP A 124 -26.17 -9.68 26.38
CA ASP A 124 -27.01 -10.73 25.80
C ASP A 124 -26.29 -12.09 25.80
N ALA A 125 -27.04 -13.15 26.10
CA ALA A 125 -26.55 -14.49 26.44
C ALA A 125 -26.32 -15.39 25.21
N CYS A 126 -26.55 -14.89 23.99
CA CYS A 126 -26.41 -15.70 22.78
C CYS A 126 -24.93 -15.84 22.39
N ALA A 127 -24.48 -17.09 22.25
CA ALA A 127 -23.11 -17.44 21.90
C ALA A 127 -22.78 -17.17 20.42
N SER A 128 -23.78 -16.98 19.56
CA SER A 128 -23.61 -16.76 18.11
C SER A 128 -24.82 -16.00 17.52
N PRO A 129 -24.63 -15.24 16.43
CA PRO A 129 -25.72 -14.62 15.69
C PRO A 129 -26.77 -15.62 15.19
N VAL A 130 -28.00 -15.16 15.02
CA VAL A 130 -29.11 -16.02 14.57
C VAL A 130 -29.13 -16.11 13.05
N GLN A 131 -28.69 -17.24 12.50
CA GLN A 131 -28.78 -17.50 11.05
C GLN A 131 -30.22 -17.26 10.55
N GLY A 132 -31.22 -17.79 11.25
CA GLY A 132 -32.62 -17.73 10.83
C GLY A 132 -32.77 -18.23 9.39
N ILE A 133 -33.61 -17.58 8.58
CA ILE A 133 -33.82 -17.93 7.17
C ILE A 133 -32.67 -17.47 6.25
N CYS A 134 -31.62 -16.83 6.76
CA CYS A 134 -30.49 -16.43 5.94
C CYS A 134 -29.67 -17.63 5.46
N PRO A 135 -28.92 -17.47 4.34
CA PRO A 135 -28.00 -18.49 3.85
C PRO A 135 -26.95 -18.88 4.90
N THR A 136 -26.38 -20.07 4.77
CA THR A 136 -25.29 -20.51 5.65
C THR A 136 -24.12 -19.51 5.62
N GLY A 137 -23.61 -19.15 6.79
CA GLY A 137 -22.57 -18.12 6.93
C GLY A 137 -23.11 -16.68 6.98
N TRP A 138 -24.42 -16.48 6.83
CA TRP A 138 -25.13 -15.22 6.97
C TRP A 138 -26.18 -15.31 8.07
N HIS A 139 -26.67 -14.17 8.57
CA HIS A 139 -27.63 -14.15 9.66
C HIS A 139 -28.65 -13.00 9.57
N ILE A 140 -29.72 -13.14 10.35
CA ILE A 140 -30.72 -12.10 10.55
C ILE A 140 -30.07 -10.98 11.36
N PRO A 141 -30.08 -9.72 10.89
CA PRO A 141 -29.39 -8.65 11.60
C PRO A 141 -29.93 -8.44 13.00
N SER A 142 -29.07 -8.18 13.97
CA SER A 142 -29.48 -7.74 15.30
C SER A 142 -29.86 -6.25 15.32
N HIS A 143 -30.52 -5.82 16.40
CA HIS A 143 -30.77 -4.39 16.65
C HIS A 143 -29.44 -3.59 16.69
N TYR A 144 -28.38 -4.21 17.20
CA TYR A 144 -27.08 -3.57 17.34
C TYR A 144 -26.37 -3.50 15.99
N GLU A 145 -26.51 -4.50 15.14
CA GLU A 145 -25.99 -4.43 13.78
C GLU A 145 -26.68 -3.36 12.94
N PHE A 146 -27.98 -3.13 13.13
CA PHE A 146 -28.64 -1.95 12.54
C PHE A 146 -28.13 -0.63 13.13
N THR A 147 -27.73 -0.62 14.40
CA THR A 147 -27.10 0.55 15.03
C THR A 147 -25.71 0.81 14.43
N THR A 148 -24.92 -0.23 14.22
CA THR A 148 -23.62 -0.16 13.53
C THR A 148 -23.80 0.37 12.10
N LEU A 149 -24.78 -0.14 11.36
CA LEU A 149 -25.13 0.36 10.02
C LEU A 149 -25.44 1.85 10.05
N GLY A 150 -26.30 2.30 10.97
CA GLY A 150 -26.64 3.71 11.13
C GLY A 150 -25.43 4.60 11.42
N ARG A 151 -24.52 4.14 12.30
CA ARG A 151 -23.25 4.84 12.58
C ARG A 151 -22.33 4.88 11.36
N ALA A 152 -22.26 3.82 10.57
CA ALA A 152 -21.39 3.74 9.40
C ALA A 152 -21.79 4.73 8.30
N VAL A 153 -23.08 5.07 8.18
CA VAL A 153 -23.57 6.04 7.19
C VAL A 153 -23.83 7.44 7.76
N CYS A 154 -23.52 7.65 9.04
CA CYS A 154 -23.77 8.90 9.73
C CYS A 154 -22.72 9.97 9.39
N THR A 155 -23.18 11.19 9.16
CA THR A 155 -22.33 12.33 8.78
C THR A 155 -22.43 13.53 9.73
N SER A 156 -23.17 13.40 10.83
CA SER A 156 -23.46 14.51 11.76
C SER A 156 -22.26 14.92 12.64
N GLY A 157 -21.22 14.09 12.72
CA GLY A 157 -20.13 14.22 13.69
C GLY A 157 -20.53 13.87 15.13
N SER A 158 -21.80 13.51 15.37
CA SER A 158 -22.36 13.10 16.69
C SER A 158 -22.94 11.68 16.66
N CYS A 159 -22.42 10.83 15.78
CA CYS A 159 -22.99 9.52 15.44
C CYS A 159 -23.18 8.58 16.63
N ALA A 160 -22.33 8.67 17.66
CA ALA A 160 -22.49 7.87 18.87
C ALA A 160 -23.76 8.22 19.66
N THR A 161 -24.13 9.50 19.66
CA THR A 161 -25.33 10.03 20.33
C THR A 161 -26.57 9.85 19.45
N ASP A 162 -26.44 10.03 18.13
CA ASP A 162 -27.55 9.85 17.20
C ASP A 162 -27.98 8.38 17.06
N PHE A 163 -27.04 7.45 17.25
CA PHE A 163 -27.24 6.00 17.18
C PHE A 163 -26.65 5.33 18.44
N PRO A 164 -27.30 5.44 19.61
CA PRO A 164 -26.81 4.83 20.84
C PRO A 164 -26.94 3.30 20.79
N TYR A 165 -25.96 2.58 21.33
CA TYR A 165 -26.05 1.12 21.51
C TYR A 165 -26.86 0.84 22.78
N ASP A 166 -28.19 0.81 22.63
CA ASP A 166 -29.14 0.50 23.69
C ASP A 166 -30.35 -0.28 23.13
N THR A 167 -31.24 -0.70 24.02
CA THR A 167 -32.51 -1.36 23.69
C THR A 167 -33.72 -0.56 24.19
N GLU A 168 -33.56 0.75 24.36
CA GLU A 168 -34.55 1.65 24.96
C GLU A 168 -34.97 2.76 23.99
N THR A 169 -34.09 3.17 23.10
CA THR A 169 -34.31 4.25 22.14
C THR A 169 -35.09 3.75 20.92
N ASP A 170 -36.35 4.17 20.80
CA ASP A 170 -37.21 3.93 19.64
C ASP A 170 -37.51 5.22 18.84
N GLY A 171 -38.14 5.04 17.67
CA GLY A 171 -38.57 6.12 16.79
C GLY A 171 -37.49 6.61 15.82
N TRP A 172 -37.75 7.79 15.23
CA TRP A 172 -36.86 8.38 14.22
C TRP A 172 -35.59 8.94 14.87
N ILE A 173 -34.44 8.48 14.41
CA ILE A 173 -33.09 8.83 14.88
C ILE A 173 -32.18 9.25 13.71
N GLY A 174 -31.04 9.86 14.01
CA GLY A 174 -30.14 10.43 13.01
C GLY A 174 -30.70 11.70 12.34
N THR A 175 -30.10 12.09 11.23
CA THR A 175 -30.43 13.30 10.45
C THR A 175 -30.78 12.97 9.01
N ASN A 176 -29.91 12.29 8.27
CA ASN A 176 -30.04 12.01 6.83
C ASN A 176 -29.69 10.56 6.43
N GLU A 177 -29.40 9.69 7.39
CA GLU A 177 -28.97 8.30 7.16
C GLU A 177 -30.01 7.49 6.42
N GLY A 178 -31.30 7.76 6.64
CA GLY A 178 -32.38 7.12 5.90
C GLY A 178 -32.30 7.45 4.41
N THR A 179 -32.00 8.69 4.03
CA THR A 179 -31.75 9.05 2.62
C THR A 179 -30.56 8.30 2.05
N THR A 180 -29.47 8.18 2.81
CA THR A 180 -28.26 7.45 2.38
C THR A 180 -28.57 5.97 2.15
N LEU A 181 -29.25 5.30 3.08
CA LEU A 181 -29.56 3.87 2.98
C LEU A 181 -30.55 3.53 1.85
N LYS A 182 -31.40 4.48 1.44
CA LYS A 182 -32.33 4.34 0.31
C LYS A 182 -31.68 4.57 -1.06
N THR A 183 -30.56 5.29 -1.10
CA THR A 183 -29.91 5.63 -2.37
C THR A 183 -29.32 4.38 -3.01
N VAL A 184 -29.49 4.22 -4.32
CA VAL A 184 -29.00 3.04 -5.05
C VAL A 184 -27.66 3.36 -5.69
N ASN A 185 -26.59 2.73 -5.23
CA ASN A 185 -25.25 2.72 -5.84
C ASN A 185 -24.43 1.50 -5.36
N SER A 186 -23.24 1.32 -5.93
CA SER A 186 -22.33 0.20 -5.63
C SER A 186 -21.80 0.15 -4.19
N SER A 187 -21.94 1.23 -3.42
CA SER A 187 -21.39 1.38 -2.05
C SER A 187 -22.49 1.63 -1.02
N SER A 188 -23.73 1.23 -1.29
CA SER A 188 -24.89 1.56 -0.47
C SER A 188 -25.79 0.36 -0.18
N PHE A 189 -26.49 0.43 0.94
CA PHE A 189 -27.51 -0.54 1.35
C PHE A 189 -28.64 -0.68 0.32
N SER A 190 -28.98 0.37 -0.44
CA SER A 190 -29.99 0.31 -1.52
C SER A 190 -31.34 -0.26 -1.06
N ALA A 191 -31.90 0.26 0.03
CA ALA A 191 -33.13 -0.26 0.63
C ALA A 191 -34.31 -0.25 -0.36
N LEU A 192 -34.81 -1.45 -0.69
CA LEU A 192 -35.98 -1.61 -1.55
C LEU A 192 -37.25 -1.78 -0.71
N PHE A 193 -38.29 -1.02 -1.04
CA PHE A 193 -39.53 -0.92 -0.27
C PHE A 193 -40.56 -1.95 -0.71
N GLY A 194 -40.39 -3.19 -0.24
CA GLY A 194 -41.28 -4.32 -0.56
C GLY A 194 -42.64 -4.32 0.14
N GLY A 195 -42.91 -3.32 0.97
CA GLY A 195 -44.14 -3.23 1.76
C GLY A 195 -44.18 -4.21 2.92
N ALA A 196 -45.38 -4.40 3.47
CA ALA A 196 -45.63 -5.28 4.61
C ALA A 196 -46.99 -5.98 4.47
N LEU A 197 -47.15 -7.08 5.21
CA LEU A 197 -48.44 -7.71 5.47
C LEU A 197 -48.78 -7.48 6.95
N VAL A 198 -49.85 -6.72 7.21
CA VAL A 198 -50.27 -6.36 8.56
C VAL A 198 -51.64 -6.96 8.80
N PHE A 199 -51.72 -7.97 9.67
CA PHE A 199 -52.95 -8.69 10.03
C PHE A 199 -53.78 -9.12 8.80
N GLY A 200 -53.11 -9.68 7.79
CA GLY A 200 -53.75 -10.18 6.56
C GLY A 200 -53.97 -9.15 5.45
N THR A 201 -53.58 -7.89 5.66
CA THR A 201 -53.71 -6.82 4.67
C THR A 201 -52.35 -6.35 4.16
N PHE A 202 -52.13 -6.40 2.85
CA PHE A 202 -50.92 -5.90 2.22
C PHE A 202 -50.94 -4.36 2.12
N GLY A 203 -49.82 -3.71 2.45
CA GLY A 203 -49.69 -2.25 2.43
C GLY A 203 -48.24 -1.79 2.31
N GLN A 204 -48.05 -0.47 2.30
CA GLN A 204 -46.74 0.20 2.40
C GLN A 204 -45.72 -0.06 1.27
N ILE A 205 -46.11 -0.75 0.19
CA ILE A 205 -45.23 -0.95 -0.96
C ILE A 205 -44.83 0.40 -1.57
N GLY A 206 -43.54 0.59 -1.81
CA GLY A 206 -43.00 1.85 -2.32
C GLY A 206 -43.06 3.03 -1.35
N THR A 207 -43.63 2.90 -0.15
CA THR A 207 -43.66 3.97 0.86
C THR A 207 -42.73 3.70 2.03
N ASP A 208 -42.70 2.47 2.53
CA ASP A 208 -41.85 2.07 3.65
C ASP A 208 -41.06 0.78 3.32
N GLY A 209 -39.81 0.73 3.76
CA GLY A 209 -39.01 -0.48 3.87
C GLY A 209 -38.84 -0.85 5.33
N LEU A 210 -39.35 -2.02 5.72
CA LEU A 210 -39.23 -2.56 7.07
C LEU A 210 -38.38 -3.84 7.02
N PHE A 211 -37.42 -3.95 7.94
CA PHE A 211 -36.48 -5.07 8.01
C PHE A 211 -36.41 -5.60 9.43
N TRP A 212 -36.77 -6.87 9.63
CA TRP A 212 -36.72 -7.46 10.97
C TRP A 212 -35.30 -7.46 11.51
N SER A 213 -35.21 -7.23 12.82
CA SER A 213 -34.05 -7.64 13.59
C SER A 213 -34.27 -8.99 14.27
N SER A 214 -33.18 -9.61 14.74
CA SER A 214 -33.21 -10.82 15.56
C SER A 214 -33.55 -10.57 17.04
N LEU A 215 -33.85 -9.31 17.42
CA LEU A 215 -34.08 -8.91 18.81
C LEU A 215 -35.56 -8.64 19.10
N GLU A 216 -36.11 -9.34 20.08
CA GLU A 216 -37.39 -9.01 20.71
C GLU A 216 -37.36 -7.60 21.32
N GLY A 217 -38.47 -6.89 21.21
CA GLY A 217 -38.63 -5.57 21.78
C GLY A 217 -38.71 -5.57 23.31
N GLN A 218 -39.36 -4.55 23.85
CA GLN A 218 -39.60 -4.40 25.29
C GLN A 218 -40.39 -5.56 25.93
N ASN A 219 -41.00 -6.43 25.12
CA ASN A 219 -41.66 -7.66 25.54
C ASN A 219 -41.58 -8.73 24.43
N SER A 220 -41.84 -9.99 24.79
CA SER A 220 -41.70 -11.13 23.88
C SER A 220 -42.75 -11.24 22.76
N SER A 221 -43.69 -10.30 22.70
CA SER A 221 -44.71 -10.24 21.63
C SER A 221 -44.34 -9.28 20.49
N ASN A 222 -43.37 -8.40 20.73
CA ASN A 222 -42.93 -7.41 19.75
C ASN A 222 -41.45 -7.58 19.40
N VAL A 223 -41.04 -6.98 18.30
CA VAL A 223 -39.71 -7.15 17.71
C VAL A 223 -39.22 -5.82 17.19
N TRP A 224 -37.94 -5.54 17.43
CA TRP A 224 -37.26 -4.43 16.77
C TRP A 224 -37.16 -4.65 15.26
N ASN A 225 -37.37 -3.59 14.50
CA ASN A 225 -37.09 -3.54 13.07
C ASN A 225 -36.49 -2.20 12.68
N LEU A 226 -35.73 -2.23 11.59
CA LEU A 226 -35.28 -1.03 10.89
C LEU A 226 -36.41 -0.59 9.96
N GLN A 227 -36.89 0.65 10.13
CA GLN A 227 -37.86 1.25 9.23
C GLN A 227 -37.25 2.44 8.49
N LEU A 228 -37.44 2.45 7.17
CA LEU A 228 -37.09 3.55 6.27
C LEU A 228 -38.35 4.01 5.53
N ALA A 229 -38.68 5.30 5.60
CA ALA A 229 -39.83 5.86 4.89
C ALA A 229 -39.39 6.71 3.70
N PHE A 230 -40.18 6.72 2.63
CA PHE A 230 -39.89 7.45 1.38
C PHE A 230 -39.61 8.94 1.64
N ALA A 231 -40.50 9.59 2.38
CA ALA A 231 -40.44 11.02 2.65
C ALA A 231 -39.58 11.40 3.87
N ASN A 232 -39.02 10.43 4.61
CA ASN A 232 -38.22 10.72 5.79
C ASN A 232 -36.73 10.53 5.50
N ALA A 233 -35.91 11.51 5.89
CA ALA A 233 -34.47 11.46 5.73
C ALA A 233 -33.79 10.66 6.86
N ARG A 234 -34.49 10.45 7.97
CA ARG A 234 -34.02 9.76 9.17
C ARG A 234 -34.27 8.26 9.07
N VAL A 235 -33.66 7.51 9.98
CA VAL A 235 -33.91 6.08 10.17
C VAL A 235 -34.84 5.91 11.37
N SER A 236 -35.79 4.96 11.33
CA SER A 236 -36.63 4.63 12.48
C SER A 236 -36.20 3.30 13.09
N ARG A 237 -36.03 3.28 14.41
CA ARG A 237 -36.01 2.06 15.23
C ARG A 237 -37.45 1.77 15.66
N ALA A 238 -38.12 0.92 14.91
CA ALA A 238 -39.52 0.58 15.17
C ALA A 238 -39.62 -0.71 15.99
N VAL A 239 -40.74 -0.86 16.68
CA VAL A 239 -41.09 -2.06 17.46
C VAL A 239 -42.46 -2.52 17.01
N ASP A 240 -42.53 -3.68 16.36
CA ASP A 240 -43.75 -4.19 15.74
C ASP A 240 -44.09 -5.60 16.21
N ALA A 241 -45.36 -5.99 16.08
CA ALA A 241 -45.83 -7.30 16.51
C ALA A 241 -45.26 -8.43 15.63
N LYS A 242 -44.87 -9.56 16.23
CA LYS A 242 -44.35 -10.75 15.51
C LYS A 242 -45.26 -11.27 14.39
N ALA A 243 -46.55 -10.94 14.47
CA ALA A 243 -47.59 -11.38 13.54
C ALA A 243 -47.59 -10.61 12.21
N ILE A 244 -46.98 -9.43 12.13
CA ILE A 244 -46.82 -8.74 10.84
C ILE A 244 -45.72 -9.42 10.03
N SER A 245 -45.67 -9.18 8.72
CA SER A 245 -44.64 -9.71 7.85
C SER A 245 -43.94 -8.60 7.10
N VAL A 246 -42.62 -8.56 7.22
CA VAL A 246 -41.76 -7.57 6.56
C VAL A 246 -40.56 -8.26 5.90
N SER A 247 -39.70 -7.48 5.26
CA SER A 247 -38.55 -8.01 4.53
C SER A 247 -37.44 -8.48 5.48
N ILE A 248 -36.60 -9.40 5.00
CA ILE A 248 -35.32 -9.74 5.62
C ILE A 248 -34.20 -9.28 4.70
N ARG A 249 -33.13 -8.77 5.29
CA ARG A 249 -31.89 -8.46 4.60
C ARG A 249 -30.73 -9.01 5.41
N CYS A 250 -30.16 -10.10 4.92
CA CYS A 250 -29.14 -10.81 5.68
C CYS A 250 -27.84 -10.01 5.73
N ILE A 251 -27.12 -10.24 6.81
CA ILE A 251 -25.81 -9.65 7.09
C ILE A 251 -24.82 -10.78 7.38
N ARG A 252 -23.53 -10.51 7.17
CA ARG A 252 -22.42 -11.34 7.65
C ARG A 252 -21.49 -10.45 8.47
N SER A 253 -21.41 -10.71 9.78
CA SER A 253 -20.66 -9.87 10.74
C SER A 253 -20.12 -10.64 11.96
N PRO A 254 -18.98 -10.19 12.52
CA PRO A 254 -17.97 -9.39 11.82
C PRO A 254 -17.19 -10.33 10.88
N VAL A 255 -16.83 -9.86 9.68
CA VAL A 255 -15.48 -10.20 9.24
C VAL A 255 -14.59 -9.58 10.31
N THR A 256 -13.89 -10.41 11.11
CA THR A 256 -13.01 -9.86 12.14
C THR A 256 -12.08 -8.87 11.46
N ASN A 257 -12.03 -7.62 11.96
CA ASN A 257 -11.09 -6.63 11.45
C ASN A 257 -9.73 -7.30 11.36
N THR A 258 -9.22 -7.45 10.15
CA THR A 258 -7.95 -8.12 9.94
C THR A 258 -6.93 -7.03 9.73
N ALA A 259 -5.91 -6.96 10.58
CA ALA A 259 -4.86 -5.96 10.43
C ALA A 259 -4.36 -5.93 8.97
N PRO A 260 -4.23 -4.74 8.35
CA PRO A 260 -3.84 -4.66 6.97
C PRO A 260 -2.43 -5.22 6.78
N ALA A 261 -2.18 -5.76 5.59
CA ALA A 261 -0.88 -6.29 5.22
C ALA A 261 -0.05 -5.21 4.50
N LEU A 262 1.24 -5.19 4.82
CA LEU A 262 2.26 -4.43 4.10
C LEU A 262 3.54 -5.26 4.08
N THR A 263 4.00 -5.67 2.89
CA THR A 263 5.12 -6.61 2.76
C THR A 263 6.47 -5.91 2.80
N SER A 264 6.63 -4.82 2.06
CA SER A 264 7.89 -4.08 2.00
C SER A 264 7.69 -2.65 1.52
N VAL A 265 8.74 -1.85 1.67
CA VAL A 265 8.83 -0.50 1.11
C VAL A 265 10.15 -0.32 0.38
N ALA A 266 10.13 0.46 -0.71
CA ALA A 266 11.31 0.82 -1.47
C ALA A 266 11.45 2.35 -1.54
N THR A 267 12.69 2.82 -1.49
CA THR A 267 13.05 4.24 -1.60
C THR A 267 13.66 4.50 -2.98
N SER A 268 13.23 5.59 -3.64
CA SER A 268 13.81 6.02 -4.91
C SER A 268 13.73 7.54 -5.04
N PRO A 269 14.79 8.23 -5.51
CA PRO A 269 16.12 7.70 -5.81
C PRO A 269 16.88 7.24 -4.56
N ASN A 270 17.83 6.31 -4.72
CA ASN A 270 18.73 5.89 -3.66
C ASN A 270 20.08 5.42 -4.25
N PRO A 271 21.21 6.13 -4.05
CA PRO A 271 21.37 7.35 -3.23
C PRO A 271 20.56 8.56 -3.76
N ILE A 272 20.39 9.58 -2.92
CA ILE A 272 19.66 10.82 -3.26
C ILE A 272 20.45 12.08 -2.92
N GLN A 273 20.35 13.10 -3.77
CA GLN A 273 20.93 14.41 -3.51
C GLN A 273 20.20 15.14 -2.38
N GLY A 274 20.93 15.72 -1.43
CA GLY A 274 20.33 16.51 -0.35
C GLY A 274 19.45 17.65 -0.88
N GLY A 275 18.25 17.81 -0.29
CA GLY A 275 17.25 18.78 -0.74
C GLY A 275 16.32 18.29 -1.87
N SER A 276 16.60 17.13 -2.47
CA SER A 276 15.72 16.52 -3.48
C SER A 276 14.52 15.79 -2.86
N THR A 277 13.53 15.46 -3.69
CA THR A 277 12.35 14.70 -3.25
C THR A 277 12.62 13.20 -3.32
N LEU A 278 12.45 12.51 -2.18
CA LEU A 278 12.45 11.06 -2.10
C LEU A 278 11.02 10.53 -2.22
N THR A 279 10.84 9.43 -2.95
CA THR A 279 9.58 8.69 -3.00
C THR A 279 9.75 7.33 -2.33
N ILE A 280 8.84 7.01 -1.42
CA ILE A 280 8.69 5.70 -0.76
C ILE A 280 7.48 5.00 -1.40
N THR A 281 7.74 3.84 -1.99
CA THR A 281 6.74 3.02 -2.66
C THR A 281 6.50 1.74 -1.85
N PRO A 282 5.28 1.51 -1.33
CA PRO A 282 4.95 0.27 -0.65
C PRO A 282 4.70 -0.88 -1.64
N THR A 283 4.82 -2.12 -1.16
CA THR A 283 4.55 -3.34 -1.93
C THR A 283 3.86 -4.37 -1.05
N GLY A 284 2.92 -5.11 -1.64
CA GLY A 284 2.14 -6.14 -0.93
C GLY A 284 1.16 -5.54 0.06
N GLN A 285 0.54 -4.43 -0.31
CA GLN A 285 -0.56 -3.80 0.41
C GLN A 285 -1.82 -4.62 0.16
N ALA A 286 -2.42 -5.14 1.21
CA ALA A 286 -3.68 -5.87 1.14
C ALA A 286 -4.46 -5.67 2.43
N ASP A 287 -5.76 -5.91 2.34
CA ASP A 287 -6.67 -5.84 3.47
C ASP A 287 -7.80 -6.83 3.19
N ASP A 288 -7.94 -7.84 4.05
CA ASP A 288 -8.83 -8.98 3.79
C ASP A 288 -10.31 -8.59 3.90
N ASP A 289 -10.61 -7.53 4.63
CA ASP A 289 -11.91 -6.88 4.78
C ASP A 289 -12.07 -5.64 3.88
N SER A 290 -11.05 -5.28 3.08
CA SER A 290 -11.10 -4.23 2.06
C SER A 290 -11.43 -2.82 2.58
N ASP A 291 -10.99 -2.50 3.80
CA ASP A 291 -11.17 -1.17 4.36
C ASP A 291 -10.32 -0.10 3.64
N ALA A 292 -10.65 1.17 3.90
CA ALA A 292 -9.86 2.27 3.39
C ALA A 292 -8.55 2.36 4.17
N LEU A 293 -7.42 2.31 3.47
CA LEU A 293 -6.12 2.33 4.10
C LEU A 293 -5.50 3.72 4.14
N TYR A 294 -4.85 4.04 5.24
CA TYR A 294 -4.00 5.22 5.42
C TYR A 294 -2.55 4.78 5.47
N TYR A 295 -1.66 5.52 4.81
CA TYR A 295 -0.24 5.17 4.73
C TYR A 295 0.63 6.19 5.47
N TYR A 296 1.41 5.70 6.43
CA TYR A 296 2.22 6.52 7.33
C TYR A 296 3.69 6.10 7.26
N CYS A 297 4.59 7.08 7.25
CA CYS A 297 6.03 6.86 7.37
C CYS A 297 6.65 7.89 8.32
N ASN A 298 7.71 7.48 9.03
CA ASN A 298 8.48 8.29 9.96
C ASN A 298 9.97 7.88 9.90
N GLU A 299 10.88 8.74 10.34
CA GLU A 299 12.33 8.49 10.44
C GLU A 299 12.80 8.22 11.87
N THR A 300 11.93 8.40 12.87
CA THR A 300 12.28 8.30 14.30
C THR A 300 11.76 7.04 14.99
N GLY A 301 10.95 6.24 14.30
CA GLY A 301 10.37 4.99 14.80
C GLY A 301 9.05 4.69 14.10
N SER A 302 8.26 3.79 14.70
CA SER A 302 6.96 3.36 14.18
C SER A 302 6.06 4.54 13.82
N ALA A 303 5.62 4.57 12.56
CA ALA A 303 4.74 5.62 12.08
C ALA A 303 3.31 5.44 12.60
N THR A 304 2.66 6.56 12.86
CA THR A 304 1.31 6.74 13.40
C THR A 304 0.59 7.85 12.64
N SER A 305 -0.69 8.06 12.94
CA SER A 305 -1.48 9.16 12.35
C SER A 305 -1.00 10.58 12.68
N ALA A 306 -0.10 10.74 13.66
CA ALA A 306 0.51 12.04 13.98
C ALA A 306 1.70 12.39 13.06
N ASP A 307 2.21 11.43 12.27
CA ASP A 307 3.40 11.63 11.46
C ASP A 307 3.11 12.40 10.17
N THR A 308 3.89 13.45 9.94
CA THR A 308 3.73 14.39 8.82
C THR A 308 4.88 14.33 7.81
N LEU A 309 5.72 13.28 7.88
CA LEU A 309 6.84 13.12 6.96
C LEU A 309 6.35 13.15 5.50
N CYS A 310 5.26 12.44 5.22
CA CYS A 310 4.70 12.35 3.88
C CYS A 310 3.89 13.61 3.54
N THR A 311 4.16 14.18 2.37
CA THR A 311 3.36 15.30 1.80
C THR A 311 1.89 14.95 1.58
N GLN A 312 1.56 13.66 1.43
CA GLN A 312 0.20 13.13 1.30
C GLN A 312 -0.27 12.33 2.53
N ALA A 313 0.37 12.52 3.70
CA ALA A 313 -0.07 11.86 4.93
C ALA A 313 -1.56 12.09 5.18
N ASN A 314 -2.26 11.07 5.70
CA ASN A 314 -3.70 11.09 5.99
C ASN A 314 -4.64 11.06 4.77
N THR A 315 -4.13 10.79 3.57
CA THR A 315 -5.01 10.44 2.44
C THR A 315 -5.50 9.00 2.61
N SER A 316 -6.80 8.80 2.46
CA SER A 316 -7.39 7.47 2.43
C SER A 316 -7.27 6.88 1.02
N TYR A 317 -6.93 5.60 0.95
CA TYR A 317 -6.79 4.86 -0.30
C TYR A 317 -7.81 3.72 -0.33
N ALA A 318 -8.61 3.67 -1.39
CA ALA A 318 -9.52 2.55 -1.65
C ALA A 318 -8.79 1.44 -2.42
N THR A 319 -9.34 0.23 -2.33
CA THR A 319 -8.93 -0.90 -3.18
C THR A 319 -9.14 -0.59 -4.67
N PRO A 320 -8.20 -0.93 -5.58
CA PRO A 320 -6.90 -1.55 -5.32
C PRO A 320 -5.85 -0.55 -4.81
N TYR A 321 -5.15 -0.90 -3.73
CA TYR A 321 -4.22 -0.05 -2.97
C TYR A 321 -2.92 0.35 -3.72
N SER A 322 -2.82 0.05 -5.00
CA SER A 322 -1.61 0.21 -5.82
C SER A 322 -1.16 1.66 -6.04
N SER A 323 -2.00 2.66 -5.74
CA SER A 323 -1.69 4.08 -5.90
C SER A 323 -0.99 4.72 -4.69
N MET A 324 -0.84 3.98 -3.59
CA MET A 324 -0.21 4.47 -2.37
C MET A 324 1.25 4.86 -2.59
N THR A 325 1.60 6.09 -2.23
CA THR A 325 2.98 6.57 -2.23
C THR A 325 3.17 7.61 -1.12
N CYS A 326 4.39 7.67 -0.56
CA CYS A 326 4.81 8.74 0.32
C CYS A 326 5.97 9.48 -0.33
N SER A 327 5.94 10.82 -0.36
CA SER A 327 7.07 11.61 -0.87
C SER A 327 7.37 12.80 0.03
N TYR A 328 8.65 13.15 0.17
CA TYR A 328 9.11 14.27 0.98
C TYR A 328 10.50 14.78 0.55
N ALA A 329 10.82 16.01 0.92
CA ALA A 329 12.14 16.59 0.67
C ALA A 329 13.14 16.13 1.73
N VAL A 330 14.28 15.57 1.31
CA VAL A 330 15.31 15.08 2.23
C VAL A 330 16.22 16.21 2.72
N SER A 331 16.71 16.10 3.95
CA SER A 331 17.66 17.06 4.53
C SER A 331 18.98 17.13 3.74
N THR A 332 19.74 18.22 3.87
CA THR A 332 20.96 18.51 3.09
C THR A 332 22.27 17.97 3.66
N GLY A 333 22.24 17.05 4.64
CA GLY A 333 23.45 16.49 5.26
C GLY A 333 23.76 15.07 4.80
N ASN A 334 25.03 14.77 4.53
CA ASN A 334 25.49 13.41 4.25
C ASN A 334 25.17 12.48 5.41
N THR A 335 24.29 11.51 5.17
CA THR A 335 23.85 10.58 6.20
C THR A 335 23.16 9.37 5.60
N THR A 336 23.06 8.30 6.38
CA THR A 336 22.16 7.18 6.10
C THR A 336 20.94 7.32 7.00
N ARG A 337 19.74 7.22 6.43
CA ARG A 337 18.48 7.28 7.18
C ARG A 337 17.68 6.01 6.98
N THR A 338 16.85 5.72 7.97
CA THR A 338 15.88 4.62 7.93
C THR A 338 14.50 5.22 8.02
N VAL A 339 13.61 4.79 7.13
CA VAL A 339 12.18 5.09 7.21
C VAL A 339 11.46 3.87 7.75
N TYR A 340 10.48 4.11 8.60
CA TYR A 340 9.59 3.13 9.20
C TYR A 340 8.19 3.44 8.72
N CYS A 341 7.53 2.49 8.08
CA CYS A 341 6.23 2.70 7.46
C CYS A 341 5.22 1.63 7.87
N ARG A 342 3.94 2.02 7.90
CA ARG A 342 2.79 1.15 8.21
C ARG A 342 1.56 1.61 7.43
N THR A 343 0.63 0.69 7.21
CA THR A 343 -0.75 1.02 6.84
C THR A 343 -1.67 0.96 8.06
N TYR A 344 -2.76 1.69 8.02
CA TYR A 344 -3.80 1.74 9.05
C TYR A 344 -5.17 1.66 8.38
N ASP A 345 -6.06 0.79 8.85
CA ASP A 345 -7.39 0.56 8.28
C ASP A 345 -8.49 1.43 8.93
N GLY A 346 -8.16 2.16 10.00
CA GLY A 346 -9.13 2.87 10.84
C GLY A 346 -9.28 2.29 12.25
N THR A 347 -8.80 1.07 12.46
CA THR A 347 -8.87 0.27 13.68
C THR A 347 -7.50 -0.26 14.11
N GLU A 348 -6.75 -0.91 13.21
CA GLU A 348 -5.48 -1.58 13.46
C GLU A 348 -4.40 -1.18 12.45
N TYR A 349 -3.14 -1.32 12.86
CA TYR A 349 -1.98 -1.06 12.03
C TYR A 349 -1.40 -2.35 11.46
N SER A 350 -0.87 -2.27 10.25
CA SER A 350 -0.01 -3.32 9.72
C SER A 350 1.22 -3.51 10.60
N SER A 351 1.89 -4.65 10.39
CA SER A 351 3.28 -4.80 10.82
C SER A 351 4.15 -3.69 10.22
N GLU A 352 5.19 -3.32 10.96
CA GLU A 352 6.15 -2.33 10.51
C GLU A 352 7.07 -2.87 9.43
N VAL A 353 7.28 -2.06 8.40
CA VAL A 353 8.31 -2.30 7.40
C VAL A 353 9.26 -1.12 7.35
N THR A 354 10.51 -1.38 6.98
CA THR A 354 11.55 -0.36 6.93
C THR A 354 12.28 -0.36 5.59
N ALA A 355 12.83 0.80 5.23
CA ALA A 355 13.79 0.94 4.15
C ALA A 355 14.87 1.94 4.54
N THR A 356 16.07 1.75 3.98
CA THR A 356 17.20 2.67 4.18
C THR A 356 17.52 3.42 2.92
N TYR A 357 17.93 4.67 3.05
CA TYR A 357 18.46 5.45 1.94
C TYR A 357 19.63 6.33 2.39
N THR A 358 20.51 6.67 1.45
CA THR A 358 21.68 7.52 1.72
C THR A 358 21.50 8.87 1.04
N VAL A 359 21.73 9.93 1.82
CA VAL A 359 21.80 11.30 1.33
C VAL A 359 23.25 11.63 1.02
N ASP A 360 23.47 12.21 -0.15
CA ASP A 360 24.77 12.70 -0.58
C ASP A 360 24.71 14.13 -1.13
N THR A 361 25.59 14.98 -0.63
CA THR A 361 25.77 16.38 -0.98
C THR A 361 27.22 16.74 -1.28
N THR A 362 28.12 15.75 -1.25
CA THR A 362 29.54 15.98 -1.51
C THR A 362 29.85 15.67 -2.96
N ALA A 363 30.52 16.59 -3.64
CA ALA A 363 30.98 16.34 -5.00
C ALA A 363 32.29 15.54 -4.99
N PRO A 364 32.57 14.76 -6.06
CA PRO A 364 33.81 14.00 -6.17
C PRO A 364 35.05 14.88 -6.06
N THR A 365 35.96 14.59 -5.15
CA THR A 365 37.25 15.26 -5.08
C THR A 365 38.18 14.72 -6.17
N VAL A 366 38.66 15.62 -7.04
CA VAL A 366 39.56 15.29 -8.15
C VAL A 366 41.03 15.33 -7.70
N SER A 367 41.82 14.32 -8.10
CA SER A 367 43.26 14.21 -7.86
C SER A 367 44.02 13.64 -9.06
N ASP A 368 45.35 13.71 -9.03
CA ASP A 368 46.26 13.11 -10.01
C ASP A 368 45.97 13.48 -11.49
N VAL A 369 45.55 14.72 -11.73
CA VAL A 369 45.29 15.23 -13.08
C VAL A 369 46.58 15.24 -13.88
N SER A 370 46.59 14.55 -15.02
CA SER A 370 47.76 14.44 -15.90
C SER A 370 47.37 14.44 -17.37
N SER A 371 48.33 14.80 -18.23
CA SER A 371 48.16 14.79 -19.68
C SER A 371 49.38 14.24 -20.40
N ILE A 372 49.14 13.45 -21.46
CA ILE A 372 50.17 12.94 -22.37
C ILE A 372 49.74 13.29 -23.79
N ALA A 373 50.50 14.17 -24.45
CA ALA A 373 50.18 14.67 -25.78
C ALA A 373 51.09 14.09 -26.87
N THR A 374 50.53 13.84 -28.04
CA THR A 374 51.24 13.55 -29.30
C THR A 374 51.22 14.80 -30.19
N ASP A 375 51.43 14.67 -31.50
CA ASP A 375 51.34 15.79 -32.44
C ASP A 375 49.88 16.21 -32.73
N SER A 376 48.91 15.33 -32.52
CA SER A 376 47.51 15.52 -32.95
C SER A 376 46.48 14.98 -31.96
N THR A 377 46.93 14.34 -30.87
CA THR A 377 46.07 13.78 -29.83
C THR A 377 46.60 14.12 -28.43
N ALA A 378 45.76 14.00 -27.41
CA ALA A 378 46.18 14.01 -26.01
C ALA A 378 45.34 13.05 -25.19
N THR A 379 45.94 12.34 -24.25
CA THR A 379 45.22 11.54 -23.26
C THR A 379 45.27 12.26 -21.93
N ILE A 380 44.11 12.56 -21.37
CA ILE A 380 43.93 13.22 -20.08
C ILE A 380 43.46 12.17 -19.07
N THR A 381 44.14 12.07 -17.94
CA THR A 381 43.76 11.13 -16.87
C THR A 381 43.64 11.86 -15.53
N TRP A 382 42.78 11.35 -14.66
CA TRP A 382 42.67 11.78 -13.28
C TRP A 382 42.02 10.69 -12.43
N THR A 383 42.03 10.88 -11.12
CA THR A 383 41.35 10.04 -10.14
C THR A 383 40.33 10.85 -9.36
N THR A 384 39.31 10.18 -8.83
CA THR A 384 38.37 10.75 -7.87
C THR A 384 38.27 9.87 -6.62
N ASN A 385 37.92 10.47 -5.48
CA ASN A 385 37.70 9.74 -4.23
C ASN A 385 36.39 8.92 -4.22
N GLU A 386 35.48 9.18 -5.16
CA GLU A 386 34.22 8.47 -5.35
C GLU A 386 33.85 8.38 -6.84
N ALA A 387 32.91 7.51 -7.18
CA ALA A 387 32.59 7.23 -8.58
C ALA A 387 31.91 8.44 -9.25
N GLY A 388 32.54 8.97 -10.30
CA GLY A 388 32.05 10.14 -11.05
C GLY A 388 31.96 9.92 -12.56
N SER A 389 31.41 10.90 -13.27
CA SER A 389 31.48 10.99 -14.73
C SER A 389 32.86 11.42 -15.19
N THR A 390 33.12 11.14 -16.46
CA THR A 390 34.38 11.41 -17.15
C THR A 390 34.13 12.43 -18.25
N MET A 391 34.54 13.68 -18.04
CA MET A 391 34.37 14.76 -19.01
C MET A 391 35.54 15.74 -18.97
N VAL A 392 35.96 16.23 -20.13
CA VAL A 392 37.04 17.23 -20.27
C VAL A 392 36.56 18.38 -21.12
N GLU A 393 36.74 19.61 -20.62
CA GLU A 393 36.64 20.83 -21.41
C GLU A 393 38.06 21.25 -21.83
N TYR A 394 38.28 21.57 -23.11
CA TYR A 394 39.60 21.93 -23.62
C TYR A 394 39.54 22.96 -24.77
N GLY A 395 40.63 23.71 -24.97
CA GLY A 395 40.78 24.69 -26.04
C GLY A 395 42.11 25.42 -26.04
N THR A 396 42.32 26.34 -26.99
CA THR A 396 43.57 27.13 -27.08
C THR A 396 43.61 28.32 -26.11
N THR A 397 42.56 28.51 -25.31
CA THR A 397 42.45 29.55 -24.28
C THR A 397 41.71 28.98 -23.07
N THR A 398 41.76 29.69 -21.94
CA THR A 398 41.02 29.35 -20.71
C THR A 398 39.49 29.40 -20.85
N ASN A 399 38.96 29.82 -22.01
CA ASN A 399 37.54 29.67 -22.33
C ASN A 399 37.18 28.25 -22.80
N TYR A 400 38.18 27.40 -23.08
CA TYR A 400 38.08 26.05 -23.61
C TYR A 400 37.30 25.95 -24.94
N GLY A 401 36.00 26.20 -24.93
CA GLY A 401 35.16 26.27 -26.14
C GLY A 401 34.83 24.91 -26.75
N THR A 402 35.47 23.83 -26.30
CA THR A 402 35.15 22.44 -26.65
C THR A 402 34.98 21.60 -25.39
N SER A 403 34.06 20.65 -25.44
CA SER A 403 33.87 19.67 -24.37
C SER A 403 33.66 18.28 -24.93
N THR A 404 34.18 17.27 -24.26
CA THR A 404 33.91 15.87 -24.60
C THR A 404 32.53 15.47 -24.14
N THR A 405 31.97 14.43 -24.77
CA THR A 405 30.79 13.75 -24.21
C THR A 405 31.18 13.00 -22.95
N GLU A 406 30.28 12.92 -21.97
CA GLU A 406 30.48 12.04 -20.82
C GLU A 406 30.57 10.58 -21.29
N THR A 407 31.64 9.88 -20.91
CA THR A 407 31.86 8.48 -21.33
C THR A 407 31.35 7.44 -20.32
N ASP A 408 31.16 7.84 -19.05
CA ASP A 408 30.90 6.92 -17.93
C ASP A 408 29.61 7.28 -17.19
N THR A 409 28.51 7.41 -17.95
CA THR A 409 27.21 7.82 -17.38
C THR A 409 26.58 6.75 -16.48
N SER A 410 26.81 5.45 -16.75
CA SER A 410 26.52 4.29 -15.89
C SER A 410 27.25 3.04 -16.41
N THR A 411 28.12 2.36 -15.66
CA THR A 411 28.58 2.61 -14.29
C THR A 411 29.62 3.73 -14.20
N ARG A 412 29.51 4.60 -13.19
CA ARG A 412 30.50 5.64 -12.88
C ARG A 412 31.84 5.02 -12.44
N VAL A 413 32.95 5.74 -12.60
CA VAL A 413 34.32 5.23 -12.32
C VAL A 413 35.10 6.18 -11.41
N THR A 414 36.19 5.69 -10.80
CA THR A 414 37.13 6.49 -9.98
C THR A 414 38.47 6.73 -10.64
N SER A 415 38.74 6.05 -11.75
CA SER A 415 39.92 6.25 -12.58
C SER A 415 39.46 6.61 -13.98
N HIS A 416 39.83 7.81 -14.40
CA HIS A 416 39.29 8.44 -15.60
C HIS A 416 40.37 8.56 -16.67
N SER A 417 39.97 8.39 -17.92
CA SER A 417 40.84 8.55 -19.08
C SER A 417 40.05 9.02 -20.29
N VAL A 418 40.44 10.17 -20.85
CA VAL A 418 39.83 10.77 -22.03
C VAL A 418 40.87 10.98 -23.11
N SER A 419 40.60 10.47 -24.32
CA SER A 419 41.42 10.73 -25.50
C SER A 419 40.84 11.87 -26.34
N LEU A 420 41.60 12.95 -26.45
CA LEU A 420 41.34 14.09 -27.32
C LEU A 420 41.99 13.84 -28.70
N SER A 421 41.32 14.25 -29.77
CA SER A 421 41.78 14.05 -31.16
C SER A 421 41.60 15.31 -32.00
N ASN A 422 42.16 15.30 -33.21
CA ASN A 422 42.12 16.41 -34.17
C ASN A 422 42.71 17.72 -33.63
N LEU A 423 43.75 17.62 -32.80
CA LEU A 423 44.46 18.77 -32.26
C LEU A 423 45.49 19.28 -33.27
N SER A 424 45.69 20.59 -33.30
CA SER A 424 46.76 21.20 -34.11
C SER A 424 48.12 20.90 -33.47
N SER A 425 49.12 20.51 -34.27
CA SER A 425 50.49 20.30 -33.80
C SER A 425 51.12 21.60 -33.28
N CYS A 426 52.10 21.49 -32.39
CA CYS A 426 52.83 22.63 -31.82
C CYS A 426 51.94 23.72 -31.19
N THR A 427 50.80 23.32 -30.64
CA THR A 427 49.78 24.25 -30.12
C THR A 427 49.59 23.99 -28.63
N ALA A 428 49.61 25.07 -27.84
CA ALA A 428 49.27 25.02 -26.42
C ALA A 428 47.75 24.93 -26.26
N TYR A 429 47.30 24.00 -25.43
CA TYR A 429 45.92 23.80 -25.06
C TYR A 429 45.76 23.93 -23.54
N HIS A 430 44.70 24.62 -23.16
CA HIS A 430 44.13 24.66 -21.82
C HIS A 430 43.06 23.57 -21.71
N TYR A 431 42.98 22.91 -20.56
CA TYR A 431 41.94 21.94 -20.27
C TYR A 431 41.57 21.93 -18.78
N ARG A 432 40.34 21.53 -18.47
CA ARG A 432 39.92 21.16 -17.13
C ARG A 432 39.06 19.91 -17.15
N VAL A 433 39.13 19.13 -16.09
CA VAL A 433 38.32 17.93 -15.92
C VAL A 433 37.03 18.27 -15.18
N ARG A 434 35.96 17.56 -15.49
CA ARG A 434 34.67 17.63 -14.79
C ARG A 434 34.26 16.22 -14.38
N SER A 435 33.81 16.10 -13.14
CA SER A 435 33.31 14.83 -12.60
C SER A 435 32.07 15.07 -11.77
N THR A 436 31.00 14.39 -12.17
CA THR A 436 29.70 14.42 -11.50
C THR A 436 29.38 13.04 -10.93
N ASP A 437 29.01 12.96 -9.66
CA ASP A 437 28.61 11.69 -9.04
C ASP A 437 27.27 11.15 -9.60
N SER A 438 26.76 10.06 -9.01
CA SER A 438 25.48 9.47 -9.40
C SER A 438 24.23 10.27 -8.99
N VAL A 439 24.39 11.26 -8.10
CA VAL A 439 23.29 12.12 -7.59
C VAL A 439 23.43 13.57 -8.01
N SER A 440 24.26 13.86 -9.01
CA SER A 440 24.47 15.19 -9.60
C SER A 440 25.23 16.22 -8.74
N ASN A 441 26.06 15.78 -7.78
CA ASN A 441 27.07 16.68 -7.21
C ASN A 441 28.28 16.74 -8.15
N GLU A 442 28.69 17.95 -8.54
CA GLU A 442 29.73 18.16 -9.56
C GLU A 442 30.95 18.88 -8.99
N THR A 443 32.12 18.36 -9.36
CA THR A 443 33.40 19.06 -9.23
C THR A 443 33.93 19.48 -10.59
N ILE A 444 34.34 20.74 -10.66
CA ILE A 444 35.05 21.30 -11.79
C ILE A 444 36.51 21.47 -11.37
N GLY A 445 37.42 20.77 -12.05
CA GLY A 445 38.85 20.84 -11.80
C GLY A 445 39.47 22.19 -12.21
N GLU A 446 40.72 22.39 -11.79
CA GLU A 446 41.50 23.57 -12.13
C GLU A 446 41.92 23.61 -13.61
N ASP A 447 42.32 24.78 -14.11
CA ASP A 447 42.91 24.93 -15.44
C ASP A 447 44.30 24.27 -15.47
N ASN A 448 44.48 23.38 -16.43
CA ASN A 448 45.73 22.68 -16.72
C ASN A 448 46.13 22.92 -18.17
N THR A 449 47.40 22.73 -18.51
CA THR A 449 47.88 22.93 -19.89
C THR A 449 48.71 21.76 -20.40
N PHE A 450 48.67 21.56 -21.72
CA PHE A 450 49.62 20.71 -22.45
C PHE A 450 49.94 21.35 -23.80
N THR A 451 51.05 20.94 -24.40
CA THR A 451 51.43 21.38 -25.76
C THR A 451 51.59 20.15 -26.65
N THR A 452 50.91 20.16 -27.79
CA THR A 452 51.07 19.10 -28.79
C THR A 452 52.47 19.13 -29.39
N THR A 453 53.02 17.96 -29.69
CA THR A 453 54.34 17.81 -30.30
C THR A 453 54.28 18.09 -31.81
N GLY A 454 55.29 17.66 -32.58
CA GLY A 454 55.25 17.77 -34.05
C GLY A 454 55.51 19.18 -34.59
N CYS A 455 56.22 20.05 -33.86
CA CYS A 455 56.74 21.32 -34.37
C CYS A 455 57.72 21.06 -35.53
N GLY A 456 57.21 20.90 -36.74
CA GLY A 456 57.97 20.57 -37.94
C GLY A 456 58.76 21.76 -38.48
N GLY A 457 59.93 22.01 -37.90
CA GLY A 457 60.97 22.91 -38.40
C GLY A 457 62.27 22.79 -37.60
N ALA A 458 63.15 21.87 -37.99
CA ALA A 458 64.60 21.77 -37.71
C ALA A 458 65.20 22.23 -36.33
N LEU A 459 65.45 21.22 -35.46
CA LEU A 459 66.65 20.89 -34.64
C LEU A 459 67.25 21.88 -33.59
N PRO A 460 67.86 21.39 -32.46
CA PRO A 460 68.59 20.12 -32.37
C PRO A 460 68.08 19.09 -31.36
N ALA A 461 68.34 17.84 -31.72
CA ALA A 461 68.49 16.75 -30.79
C ALA A 461 69.61 17.09 -29.80
N ILE A 462 69.27 17.32 -28.54
CA ILE A 462 70.19 16.99 -27.44
C ILE A 462 69.90 15.54 -27.10
N ALA A 463 70.41 14.64 -27.93
CA ALA A 463 70.85 13.37 -27.42
C ALA A 463 72.07 13.70 -26.54
N TYR A 464 71.93 13.61 -25.22
CA TYR A 464 73.11 13.43 -24.39
C TYR A 464 73.72 12.11 -24.81
N SER A 465 74.65 12.16 -25.77
CA SER A 465 75.42 11.01 -26.17
C SER A 465 76.14 10.49 -24.92
N LYS A 466 76.33 9.17 -24.80
CA LYS A 466 77.16 8.60 -23.73
C LYS A 466 78.53 9.29 -23.62
N GLU A 467 79.00 9.88 -24.72
CA GLU A 467 80.22 10.67 -24.83
C GLU A 467 80.17 11.99 -24.05
N ASP A 468 79.02 12.69 -23.99
CA ASP A 468 78.86 13.91 -23.18
C ASP A 468 78.79 13.61 -21.68
N GLN A 469 78.17 12.49 -21.29
CA GLN A 469 78.21 12.03 -19.90
C GLN A 469 79.64 11.63 -19.49
N ILE A 470 80.38 10.95 -20.37
CA ILE A 470 81.79 10.63 -20.16
C ILE A 470 82.64 11.92 -20.09
N ASN A 471 82.39 12.90 -20.94
CA ASN A 471 83.10 14.18 -20.92
C ASN A 471 82.80 15.02 -19.66
N GLN A 472 81.55 15.04 -19.17
CA GLN A 472 81.23 15.67 -17.89
C GLN A 472 81.88 14.96 -16.70
N ILE A 473 81.89 13.62 -16.71
CA ILE A 473 82.57 12.83 -15.67
C ILE A 473 84.08 13.09 -15.70
N MET A 474 84.69 13.13 -16.89
CA MET A 474 86.12 13.44 -17.07
C MET A 474 86.46 14.86 -16.61
N GLN A 475 85.64 15.87 -16.92
CA GLN A 475 85.87 17.24 -16.45
C GLN A 475 85.72 17.36 -14.91
N LYS A 476 84.74 16.67 -14.31
CA LYS A 476 84.64 16.57 -12.83
C LYS A 476 85.85 15.88 -12.22
N LEU A 477 86.34 14.81 -12.85
CA LEU A 477 87.54 14.09 -12.39
C LEU A 477 88.80 14.97 -12.46
N ILE A 478 88.98 15.70 -13.56
CA ILE A 478 90.08 16.66 -13.73
C ILE A 478 90.00 17.77 -12.68
N GLY A 479 88.81 18.29 -12.37
CA GLY A 479 88.59 19.27 -11.30
C GLY A 479 89.01 18.73 -9.92
N LEU A 480 88.57 17.52 -9.58
CA LEU A 480 88.94 16.85 -8.33
C LEU A 480 90.44 16.58 -8.24
N ILE A 481 91.08 16.17 -9.35
CA ILE A 481 92.53 15.96 -9.40
C ILE A 481 93.29 17.27 -9.19
N LYS A 482 92.88 18.38 -9.83
CA LYS A 482 93.49 19.70 -9.60
C LYS A 482 93.35 20.15 -8.14
N GLN A 483 92.21 19.86 -7.51
CA GLN A 483 91.97 20.21 -6.12
C GLN A 483 92.78 19.34 -5.15
N ALA A 484 92.94 18.06 -5.44
CA ALA A 484 93.84 17.17 -4.71
C ALA A 484 95.31 17.58 -4.85
N ILE A 485 95.77 17.94 -6.06
CA ILE A 485 97.13 18.46 -6.29
C ILE A 485 97.36 19.75 -5.49
N LYS A 486 96.38 20.67 -5.48
CA LYS A 486 96.45 21.89 -4.66
C LYS A 486 96.60 21.56 -3.17
N LEU A 487 95.76 20.68 -2.64
CA LEU A 487 95.83 20.23 -1.24
C LEU A 487 97.15 19.51 -0.89
N ILE A 488 97.71 18.72 -1.82
CA ILE A 488 99.01 18.07 -1.64
C ILE A 488 100.15 19.10 -1.67
N SER A 489 100.10 20.08 -2.58
CA SER A 489 101.10 21.15 -2.65
C SER A 489 101.08 22.06 -1.41
N GLU A 490 99.90 22.32 -0.83
CA GLU A 490 99.74 23.07 0.41
C GLU A 490 100.23 22.26 1.64
N LYS A 491 100.20 20.93 1.59
CA LYS A 491 100.75 20.06 2.64
C LYS A 491 102.26 19.79 2.51
N ALA A 492 102.81 19.80 1.30
CA ALA A 492 104.24 19.59 1.05
C ALA A 492 105.11 20.84 1.27
N GLY A 493 104.47 22.00 1.44
CA GLY A 493 105.10 23.28 1.81
C GLY A 493 105.17 23.55 3.31
N LYS A 494 105.06 22.53 4.17
CA LYS A 494 105.28 22.60 5.62
C LYS A 494 106.26 21.53 6.08
#